data_AF-A0A924LMF8-F1
#
_entry.id   AF-A0A924LMF8-F1
#
_cell.length_a   1.000
_cell.length_b   1.000
_cell.length_c   1.000
_cell.angle_alpha   90.00
_cell.angle_beta   90.00
_cell.angle_gamma   90.00
#
_symmetry.space_group_name_H-M   'P 1'
#
loop_
_entity.id
_entity.type
_entity.pdbx_description
1 polymer ?
#
loop_
_entity_poly.entity_id
_entity_poly.type
_entity_poly.pdbx_seq_one_letter_code
_entity_poly.pdbx_strand_id
1 'polypeptide(L)' 'VARQQIGARTATPREARLLGTRRSAPGLAMSRRAFDSAGAALVYGEHCYRSDSYAIEVTVVEG' A
#
# COMPACT_ATOMS: atom_id res chain seq x y z
N VAL A 1 -15.97 -7.16 -5.67
CA VAL A 1 -15.34 -5.84 -5.98
C VAL A 1 -14.12 -5.67 -5.09
N ALA A 2 -13.04 -5.04 -5.57
CA ALA A 2 -11.86 -4.76 -4.75
C ALA A 2 -11.55 -3.26 -4.77
N ARG A 3 -11.27 -2.68 -3.61
CA ARG A 3 -10.84 -1.29 -3.44
C ARG A 3 -9.37 -1.27 -3.04
N GLN A 4 -8.58 -0.47 -3.76
CA GLN A 4 -7.19 -0.19 -3.42
C GLN A 4 -7.06 1.29 -3.07
N GLN A 5 -6.22 1.62 -2.10
CA GLN A 5 -5.84 2.99 -1.77
C GLN A 5 -4.33 3.08 -1.69
N ILE A 6 -3.76 4.02 -2.42
CA ILE A 6 -2.33 4.33 -2.44
C ILE A 6 -2.16 5.70 -1.81
N GLY A 7 -1.17 5.86 -0.94
CA GLY A 7 -0.86 7.14 -0.29
C GLY A 7 0.59 7.24 0.12
N ALA A 8 1.02 8.45 0.42
CA ALA A 8 2.32 8.72 1.02
C ALA A 8 2.18 8.86 2.54
N ARG A 9 3.03 8.16 3.30
CA ARG A 9 3.17 8.34 4.75
C ARG A 9 4.59 8.04 5.19
N THR A 10 4.99 8.54 6.35
CA THR A 10 6.26 8.14 6.96
C THR A 10 6.22 6.68 7.40
N ALA A 11 7.32 5.95 7.21
CA ALA A 11 7.47 4.60 7.72
C ALA A 11 7.46 4.60 9.26
N THR A 12 6.71 3.68 9.85
CA THR A 12 6.76 3.43 11.30
C THR A 12 8.16 2.91 11.71
N PRO A 13 8.54 2.98 12.99
CA PRO A 13 9.84 2.46 13.42
C PRO A 13 10.07 0.98 13.08
N ARG A 14 9.01 0.16 13.09
CA ARG A 14 9.08 -1.26 12.70
C ARG A 14 9.33 -1.41 11.20
N GLU A 15 8.58 -0.69 10.38
CA GLU A 15 8.75 -0.72 8.91
C GLU A 15 10.11 -0.19 8.49
N ALA A 16 10.57 0.93 9.08
CA ALA A 16 11.88 1.48 8.78
C ALA A 16 13.01 0.47 9.03
N ARG A 17 12.90 -0.32 10.11
CA ARG A 17 13.83 -1.40 10.43
C ARG A 17 13.77 -2.53 9.41
N LEU A 18 12.57 -3.01 9.08
CA LEU A 18 12.39 -4.10 8.11
C LEU A 18 12.84 -3.70 6.70
N LEU A 19 12.66 -2.44 6.33
CA LEU A 19 13.02 -1.88 5.03
C LEU A 19 14.49 -1.40 4.97
N GLY A 20 15.22 -1.40 6.08
CA GLY A 20 16.60 -0.90 6.13
C GLY A 20 16.73 0.58 5.78
N THR A 21 15.73 1.39 6.13
CA THR A 21 15.70 2.83 5.86
C THR A 21 15.77 3.66 7.15
N ARG A 22 15.92 4.98 7.01
CA ARG A 22 15.92 5.90 8.15
C ARG A 22 14.56 5.89 8.86
N ARG A 23 14.56 6.12 10.17
CA ARG A 23 13.31 6.33 10.93
C ARG A 23 12.51 7.46 10.32
N SER A 24 11.19 7.28 10.22
CA SER A 24 10.27 8.25 9.62
C SER A 24 10.59 8.60 8.16
N ALA A 25 11.36 7.78 7.44
CA ALA A 25 11.58 7.99 6.01
C ALA A 25 10.24 8.02 5.25
N PRO A 26 10.10 8.85 4.21
CA PRO A 26 8.92 8.84 3.36
C PRO A 26 8.72 7.46 2.72
N GLY A 27 7.50 6.94 2.78
CA GLY A 27 7.11 5.65 2.23
C GLY A 27 5.85 5.73 1.39
N LEU A 28 5.74 4.81 0.45
CA LEU A 28 4.51 4.58 -0.31
C LEU A 28 3.73 3.47 0.41
N ALA A 29 2.52 3.79 0.86
CA ALA A 29 1.63 2.85 1.50
C ALA A 29 0.50 2.45 0.55
N MET A 30 0.18 1.16 0.52
CA MET A 30 -0.95 0.62 -0.22
C MET A 30 -1.80 -0.22 0.73
N SER A 31 -3.10 0.05 0.75
CA SER A 31 -4.09 -0.84 1.37
C SER A 31 -5.01 -1.42 0.31
N ARG A 32 -5.27 -2.72 0.38
CA ARG A 32 -6.20 -3.44 -0.50
C ARG A 32 -7.30 -4.08 0.34
N ARG A 33 -8.55 -3.88 -0.09
CA ARG A 33 -9.76 -4.49 0.49
C ARG A 33 -10.52 -5.21 -0.62
N ALA A 34 -10.73 -6.52 -0.48
CA ALA A 34 -11.50 -7.31 -1.46
C ALA A 34 -12.74 -7.93 -0.82
N PHE A 35 -13.89 -7.81 -1.47
CA PHE A 35 -15.15 -8.43 -1.06
C PHE A 35 -15.45 -9.64 -1.95
N ASP A 36 -15.96 -10.74 -1.38
CA ASP A 36 -16.43 -11.88 -2.16
C ASP A 36 -17.72 -11.57 -2.95
N SER A 37 -18.15 -12.50 -3.81
CA SER A 37 -19.35 -12.36 -4.66
C SER A 37 -20.68 -12.40 -3.90
N ALA A 38 -20.68 -12.83 -2.64
CA ALA A 38 -21.82 -12.80 -1.73
C ALA A 38 -21.79 -11.59 -0.76
N GLY A 39 -20.78 -10.72 -0.87
CA GLY A 39 -20.59 -9.55 0.00
C GLY A 39 -19.86 -9.83 1.32
N ALA A 40 -19.38 -11.05 1.54
CA ALA A 40 -18.65 -11.46 2.74
C ALA A 40 -17.11 -11.48 2.53
N ALA A 41 -16.41 -11.57 3.67
CA ALA A 41 -14.96 -11.50 3.90
C ALA A 41 -14.11 -10.53 3.03
N LEU A 42 -13.91 -9.35 3.64
CA LEU A 42 -13.04 -8.23 3.32
C LEU A 42 -11.54 -8.57 3.52
N VAL A 43 -10.85 -9.17 2.56
CA VAL A 43 -9.38 -9.38 2.69
C VAL A 43 -8.69 -8.02 2.77
N TYR A 44 -8.10 -7.68 3.93
CA TYR A 44 -7.28 -6.49 4.14
C TYR A 44 -5.80 -6.82 4.02
N GLY A 45 -5.14 -6.23 3.03
CA GLY A 45 -3.68 -6.25 2.89
C GLY A 45 -3.12 -4.84 3.05
N GLU A 46 -2.04 -4.70 3.81
CA GLU A 46 -1.29 -3.45 3.92
C GLU A 46 0.17 -3.67 3.51
N HIS A 47 0.67 -2.78 2.67
CA HIS A 47 2.02 -2.81 2.15
C HIS A 47 2.68 -1.44 2.35
N CYS A 48 3.98 -1.44 2.65
CA CYS A 48 4.80 -0.24 2.73
C CYS A 48 6.06 -0.45 1.89
N TYR A 49 6.31 0.50 0.98
CA TYR A 49 7.46 0.49 0.08
C TYR A 49 8.32 1.72 0.35
N ARG A 50 9.62 1.55 0.10
CA ARG A 50 10.57 2.66 0.15
C ARG A 50 10.35 3.59 -1.05
N SER A 51 10.14 4.88 -0.78
CA SER A 51 9.92 5.88 -1.83
C SER A 51 11.15 6.15 -2.70
N ASP A 52 12.35 5.83 -2.21
CA ASP A 52 13.61 6.04 -2.92
C ASP A 52 13.98 4.89 -3.88
N SER A 53 13.25 3.77 -3.84
CA SER A 53 13.52 2.61 -4.67
C SER A 53 12.30 1.99 -5.37
N TYR A 54 11.11 2.52 -5.12
CA TYR A 54 9.86 2.05 -5.75
C TYR A 54 9.02 3.22 -6.26
N ALA A 55 8.41 2.99 -7.42
CA ALA A 55 7.34 3.81 -7.97
C ALA A 55 6.08 2.95 -8.17
N ILE A 56 4.91 3.58 -8.13
CA ILE A 56 3.63 2.92 -8.43
C ILE A 56 3.07 3.58 -9.69
N GLU A 57 2.80 2.78 -10.70
CA GLU A 57 2.18 3.21 -11.96
C GLU A 57 0.77 2.61 -12.06
N VAL A 58 -0.20 3.44 -12.47
CA VAL A 58 -1.59 3.03 -12.64
C VAL A 58 -2.06 3.45 -14.02
N THR A 59 -2.45 2.49 -14.83
CA THR A 59 -3.13 2.74 -16.10
C THR A 59 -4.64 2.65 -15.89
N VAL A 60 -5.36 3.71 -16.26
CA VAL A 60 -6.82 3.72 -16.29
C VAL A 60 -7.26 3.61 -17.74
N VAL A 61 -8.05 2.57 -18.05
CA VAL A 61 -8.67 2.41 -19.37
C VAL A 61 -10.11 2.86 -19.23
N GLU A 62 -10.50 3.87 -20.01
CA GLU A 62 -11.91 4.26 -20.13
C GLU A 62 -12.65 3.22 -20.97
N GLY A 63 -13.86 2.88 -20.55
CA GLY A 63 -14.78 1.97 -21.24
C GLY A 63 -16.12 2.63 -21.48
#